data_AF-A0A927PBA8-F1
#
_entry.id   AF-A0A927PBA8-F1
#
_cell.length_a   1.000
_cell.length_b   1.000
_cell.length_c   1.000
_cell.angle_alpha   90.00
_cell.angle_beta   90.00
_cell.angle_gamma   90.00
#
_symmetry.space_group_name_H-M   'P 1'
#
loop_
_entity.id
_entity.type
_entity.pdbx_description
1 polymer ?
#
loop_
_entity_poly.entity_id
_entity_poly.type
_entity_poly.pdbx_seq_one_letter_code
_entity_poly.pdbx_strand_id
1 'polypeptide(L)'
;MIIRVKVSRAENLSYFGCVAGDIVNIEIEEYVAGVVASEIGNSHIEACKAQAIAARTFAMNYVGDDKYITDQSSTHQAFRASRWDASQYPNANEAATLTAGMVLTYDGKPLKTCSYSSSNGGRTTSSEERWGGYRPYLIAQDDPWDAAACAERTAAGKSITKGHGVGMSQYGAAWAANHGIGYREILGFYYVGAKIAANFGKDDESEMAENTSTTETKPGSSLAAAWAADDKARAEFEEAQKQNARIKEPFTNEHFVAFLKEMVGRPYWYGTCVYKCTNSLRTRKAKQYPSHYKDNRTATYNKHIAAKEVCADCIGAAKGYAWTNGGEGVVEAIGNDNSITSKYGSNKCPDKGANSMFAYAKDKGMPWGAISTIPEIPGLAVTFSGHVGYYIGNGKVIEFKGFSYGCKETALSAGKWTHWYMLPFIDYGTDANTDTPAQGSTTEPIKYTLGSRLLKRGSKGDDVAHLQSILAGMGYDLGTYGEKNDGVDGSYGEKTEKAVKRFQSFAQIEVDGKYGSITHKALMGVLDDITKGENDGADDDDTPVIPAGKHVVATGDSVNVRSGPATTYKVLTRVNKGDIMPYVATAEALGWHAVEINGKIGWISGKYTEVKEG
;
A
#
# COMPACT_ATOMS: atom_id res chain seq x y z
N MET A 1 23.48 -21.90 28.81
CA MET A 1 23.19 -23.35 28.68
C MET A 1 24.41 -23.96 28.03
N ILE A 2 24.97 -25.01 28.63
CA ILE A 2 26.21 -25.62 28.18
C ILE A 2 25.95 -26.76 27.21
N ILE A 3 26.70 -26.78 26.10
CA ILE A 3 26.81 -27.93 25.21
C ILE A 3 28.18 -28.58 25.33
N ARG A 4 28.18 -29.91 25.38
CA ARG A 4 29.37 -30.75 25.50
C ARG A 4 29.81 -31.18 24.10
N VAL A 5 30.95 -30.67 23.63
CA VAL A 5 31.45 -30.95 22.28
C VAL A 5 32.64 -31.89 22.36
N LYS A 6 32.50 -33.09 21.79
CA LYS A 6 33.57 -34.05 21.60
C LYS A 6 34.40 -33.64 20.37
N VAL A 7 35.59 -33.10 20.61
CA VAL A 7 36.42 -32.48 19.58
C VAL A 7 37.36 -33.46 18.90
N SER A 8 37.53 -33.29 17.59
CA SER A 8 38.36 -34.16 16.76
C SER A 8 39.07 -33.44 15.61
N ARG A 9 38.63 -32.22 15.25
CA ARG A 9 39.29 -31.39 14.23
C ARG A 9 40.59 -30.81 14.76
N ALA A 10 41.68 -30.96 14.01
CA ALA A 10 42.99 -30.42 14.36
C ALA A 10 42.97 -28.93 14.75
N GLU A 11 42.18 -28.11 14.05
CA GLU A 11 41.99 -26.69 14.38
C GLU A 11 41.38 -26.47 15.77
N ASN A 12 40.36 -27.26 16.14
CA ASN A 12 39.73 -27.18 17.46
C ASN A 12 40.66 -27.73 18.55
N LEU A 13 41.39 -28.82 18.26
CA LEU A 13 42.40 -29.37 19.18
C LEU A 13 43.45 -28.32 19.54
N SER A 14 43.96 -27.62 18.53
CA SER A 14 44.88 -26.50 18.72
C SER A 14 44.25 -25.32 19.45
N TYR A 15 42.99 -24.98 19.15
CA TYR A 15 42.31 -23.82 19.73
C TYR A 15 42.06 -24.01 21.24
N PHE A 16 41.57 -25.18 21.63
CA PHE A 16 41.27 -25.49 23.03
C PHE A 16 42.46 -26.08 23.80
N GLY A 17 43.57 -26.41 23.13
CA GLY A 17 44.72 -27.06 23.76
C GLY A 17 44.41 -28.46 24.28
N CYS A 18 43.69 -29.27 23.49
CA CYS A 18 43.19 -30.59 23.87
C CYS A 18 43.54 -31.67 22.83
N VAL A 19 43.23 -32.94 23.11
CA VAL A 19 43.48 -34.07 22.20
C VAL A 19 42.19 -34.65 21.61
N ALA A 20 42.32 -35.38 20.51
CA ALA A 20 41.17 -35.95 19.81
C ALA A 20 40.36 -36.88 20.73
N GLY A 21 39.07 -36.61 20.86
CA GLY A 21 38.14 -37.35 21.71
C GLY A 21 37.83 -36.69 23.04
N ASP A 22 38.56 -35.64 23.42
CA ASP A 22 38.24 -34.82 24.59
C ASP A 22 36.89 -34.13 24.43
N ILE A 23 36.25 -33.84 25.57
CA ILE A 23 34.98 -33.11 25.63
C ILE A 23 35.25 -31.71 26.19
N VAL A 24 34.87 -30.70 25.42
CA VAL A 24 34.89 -29.29 25.86
C VAL A 24 33.47 -28.81 26.13
N ASN A 25 33.32 -27.99 27.17
CA ASN A 25 32.04 -27.37 27.53
C ASN A 25 32.01 -25.96 26.94
N ILE A 26 30.97 -25.66 26.16
CA ILE A 26 30.84 -24.39 25.44
C ILE A 26 29.45 -23.81 25.73
N GLU A 27 29.33 -22.50 25.88
CA GLU A 27 28.01 -21.86 25.90
C GLU A 27 27.32 -22.06 24.56
N ILE A 28 26.04 -22.45 24.60
CA ILE A 28 25.33 -22.89 23.39
C ILE A 28 25.31 -21.82 22.29
N GLU A 29 25.26 -20.53 22.65
CA GLU A 29 25.23 -19.45 21.67
C GLU A 29 26.61 -19.22 21.01
N GLU A 30 27.69 -19.45 21.73
CA GLU A 30 29.05 -19.46 21.15
C GLU A 30 29.17 -20.66 20.20
N TYR A 31 28.74 -21.85 20.64
CA TYR A 31 28.72 -23.03 19.76
C TYR A 31 27.93 -22.77 18.46
N VAL A 32 26.74 -22.19 18.56
CA VAL A 32 25.89 -21.85 17.41
C VAL A 32 26.59 -20.86 16.48
N ALA A 33 27.22 -19.80 17.00
CA ALA A 33 27.98 -18.85 16.18
C ALA A 33 29.10 -19.54 15.38
N GLY A 34 29.85 -20.44 16.03
CA GLY A 34 30.91 -21.22 15.40
C GLY A 34 30.40 -22.20 14.34
N VAL A 35 29.21 -22.80 14.56
CA VAL A 35 28.54 -23.65 13.57
C VAL A 35 28.09 -22.82 12.37
N VAL A 36 27.40 -21.70 12.57
CA VAL A 36 26.91 -20.84 11.47
C VAL A 36 28.09 -20.39 10.59
N ALA A 37 29.17 -19.89 11.20
CA ALA A 37 30.36 -19.47 10.47
C ALA A 37 31.07 -20.63 9.74
N SER A 38 30.95 -21.85 10.25
CA SER A 38 31.54 -23.06 9.66
C SER A 38 30.72 -23.61 8.49
N GLU A 39 29.40 -23.50 8.57
CA GLU A 39 28.42 -24.09 7.66
C GLU A 39 28.09 -23.17 6.49
N ILE A 40 27.74 -21.90 6.77
CA ILE A 40 27.27 -20.94 5.75
C ILE A 40 28.15 -19.68 5.65
N GLY A 41 29.24 -19.63 6.43
CA GLY A 41 30.17 -18.50 6.43
C GLY A 41 29.52 -17.22 6.94
N ASN A 42 29.99 -16.08 6.44
CA ASN A 42 29.45 -14.75 6.75
C ASN A 42 28.40 -14.31 5.70
N SER A 43 27.42 -15.17 5.41
CA SER A 43 26.35 -14.88 4.45
C SER A 43 25.45 -13.73 4.92
N HIS A 44 24.41 -13.42 4.13
CA HIS A 44 23.39 -12.43 4.51
C HIS A 44 22.80 -12.74 5.90
N ILE A 45 22.56 -11.70 6.70
CA ILE A 45 22.17 -11.84 8.12
C ILE A 45 20.93 -12.73 8.30
N GLU A 46 19.95 -12.63 7.41
CA GLU A 46 18.72 -13.45 7.45
C GLU A 46 18.98 -14.94 7.19
N ALA A 47 19.92 -15.28 6.30
CA ALA A 47 20.34 -16.67 6.09
C ALA A 47 21.13 -17.19 7.30
N CYS A 48 21.99 -16.35 7.89
CA CYS A 48 22.70 -16.68 9.12
C CYS A 48 21.73 -16.90 10.30
N LYS A 49 20.67 -16.09 10.44
CA LYS A 49 19.62 -16.27 11.47
C LYS A 49 18.87 -17.59 11.28
N ALA A 50 18.51 -17.95 10.04
CA ALA A 50 17.89 -19.23 9.75
C ALA A 50 18.83 -20.41 10.12
N GLN A 51 20.09 -20.33 9.70
CA GLN A 51 21.10 -21.32 10.05
C GLN A 51 21.33 -21.43 11.57
N ALA A 52 21.31 -20.32 12.30
CA ALA A 52 21.49 -20.30 13.75
C ALA A 52 20.38 -21.06 14.47
N ILE A 53 19.11 -20.80 14.11
CA ILE A 53 17.95 -21.48 14.72
C ILE A 53 17.95 -22.97 14.37
N ALA A 54 18.21 -23.32 13.10
CA ALA A 54 18.29 -24.72 12.69
C ALA A 54 19.43 -25.45 13.43
N ALA A 55 20.59 -24.79 13.55
CA ALA A 55 21.74 -25.35 14.23
C ALA A 55 21.48 -25.56 15.73
N ARG A 56 20.88 -24.57 16.41
CA ARG A 56 20.51 -24.65 17.82
C ARG A 56 19.50 -25.76 18.06
N THR A 57 18.48 -25.88 17.21
CA THR A 57 17.46 -26.92 17.31
C THR A 57 18.07 -28.33 17.24
N PHE A 58 19.02 -28.53 16.33
CA PHE A 58 19.75 -29.79 16.25
C PHE A 58 20.55 -30.05 17.54
N ALA A 59 21.33 -29.05 17.96
CA ALA A 59 22.21 -29.09 19.12
C ALA A 59 21.47 -29.40 20.43
N MET A 60 20.24 -28.91 20.60
CA MET A 60 19.39 -29.15 21.77
C MET A 60 19.14 -30.64 22.05
N ASN A 61 19.20 -31.51 21.05
CA ASN A 61 19.05 -32.96 21.27
C ASN A 61 20.21 -33.57 22.06
N TYR A 62 21.35 -32.86 22.12
CA TYR A 62 22.62 -33.30 22.72
C TYR A 62 23.01 -32.49 23.96
N VAL A 63 22.11 -31.65 24.47
CA VAL A 63 22.28 -31.00 25.77
C VAL A 63 21.92 -31.98 26.88
N GLY A 64 22.76 -32.05 27.91
CA GLY A 64 22.63 -32.95 29.06
C GLY A 64 23.97 -33.56 29.49
N ASP A 65 24.07 -33.91 30.78
CA ASP A 65 25.31 -34.42 31.39
C ASP A 65 25.76 -35.78 30.84
N ASP A 66 24.85 -36.54 30.23
CA ASP A 66 25.10 -37.83 29.60
C ASP A 66 25.31 -37.75 28.08
N LYS A 67 25.13 -36.56 27.49
CA LYS A 67 25.18 -36.35 26.04
C LYS A 67 26.37 -35.51 25.61
N TYR A 68 26.74 -35.65 24.35
CA TYR A 68 27.71 -34.81 23.66
C TYR A 68 27.39 -34.75 22.16
N ILE A 69 27.82 -33.66 21.53
CA ILE A 69 27.83 -33.48 20.06
C ILE A 69 29.27 -33.56 19.55
N THR A 70 29.51 -33.95 18.30
CA THR A 70 30.85 -33.90 17.70
C THR A 70 31.04 -32.62 16.89
N ASP A 71 32.29 -32.26 16.61
CA ASP A 71 32.63 -31.12 15.76
C ASP A 71 32.61 -31.42 14.25
N GLN A 72 32.22 -32.62 13.83
CA GLN A 72 32.27 -33.10 12.45
C GLN A 72 30.90 -33.08 11.76
N SER A 73 30.85 -32.51 10.55
CA SER A 73 29.63 -32.48 9.73
C SER A 73 29.14 -33.86 9.30
N SER A 74 30.03 -34.85 9.22
CA SER A 74 29.68 -36.22 8.85
C SER A 74 28.86 -36.96 9.92
N THR A 75 28.82 -36.44 11.14
CA THR A 75 28.14 -37.08 12.28
C THR A 75 27.14 -36.15 12.94
N HIS A 76 27.45 -34.86 13.04
CA HIS A 76 26.55 -33.85 13.60
C HIS A 76 26.56 -32.57 12.76
N GLN A 77 27.41 -31.61 13.12
CA GLN A 77 27.48 -30.28 12.50
C GLN A 77 28.94 -29.86 12.40
N ALA A 78 29.30 -29.10 11.37
CA ALA A 78 30.64 -28.52 11.32
C ALA A 78 30.77 -27.44 12.39
N PHE A 79 31.66 -27.66 13.35
CA PHE A 79 32.01 -26.65 14.36
C PHE A 79 33.51 -26.35 14.28
N ARG A 80 33.86 -25.06 14.16
CA ARG A 80 35.25 -24.57 14.20
C ARG A 80 35.33 -23.36 15.14
N ALA A 81 35.98 -23.54 16.29
CA ALA A 81 36.15 -22.48 17.28
C ALA A 81 36.99 -21.31 16.75
N SER A 82 37.93 -21.58 15.83
CA SER A 82 38.71 -20.56 15.12
C SER A 82 37.86 -19.55 14.34
N ARG A 83 36.59 -19.88 14.03
CA ARG A 83 35.66 -19.00 13.31
C ARG A 83 34.75 -18.18 14.22
N TRP A 84 34.97 -18.18 15.53
CA TRP A 84 34.26 -17.31 16.46
C TRP A 84 34.59 -15.83 16.30
N ASP A 85 35.72 -15.50 15.68
CA ASP A 85 36.15 -14.13 15.49
C ASP A 85 35.08 -13.30 14.76
N ALA A 86 34.39 -12.44 15.52
CA ALA A 86 33.34 -11.55 15.04
C ALA A 86 33.88 -10.50 14.04
N SER A 87 35.19 -10.25 14.00
CA SER A 87 35.78 -9.38 12.98
C SER A 87 35.76 -10.04 11.59
N GLN A 88 35.85 -11.37 11.53
CA GLN A 88 35.81 -12.14 10.29
C GLN A 88 34.40 -12.61 9.94
N TYR A 89 33.59 -12.93 10.95
CA TYR A 89 32.23 -13.46 10.79
C TYR A 89 31.19 -12.65 11.59
N PRO A 90 31.01 -11.34 11.33
CA PRO A 90 30.10 -10.49 12.09
C PRO A 90 28.64 -10.95 11.99
N ASN A 91 28.15 -11.31 10.80
CA ASN A 91 26.75 -11.70 10.59
C ASN A 91 26.44 -13.05 11.26
N ALA A 92 27.41 -13.98 11.30
CA ALA A 92 27.22 -15.27 11.96
C ALA A 92 27.08 -15.10 13.49
N ASN A 93 27.93 -14.28 14.09
CA ASN A 93 27.88 -13.96 15.52
C ASN A 93 26.63 -13.14 15.88
N GLU A 94 26.30 -12.13 15.07
CA GLU A 94 25.10 -11.33 15.26
C GLU A 94 23.84 -12.18 15.10
N ALA A 95 23.79 -13.09 14.14
CA ALA A 95 22.66 -14.01 13.96
C ALA A 95 22.45 -14.94 15.17
N ALA A 96 23.53 -15.51 15.72
CA ALA A 96 23.46 -16.33 16.93
C ALA A 96 22.87 -15.51 18.09
N THR A 97 23.37 -14.28 18.28
CA THR A 97 22.92 -13.35 19.33
C THR A 97 21.45 -12.95 19.16
N LEU A 98 21.05 -12.48 17.97
CA LEU A 98 19.68 -12.02 17.69
C LEU A 98 18.63 -13.13 17.74
N THR A 99 19.05 -14.40 17.63
CA THR A 99 18.17 -15.57 17.68
C THR A 99 18.40 -16.42 18.93
N ALA A 100 19.09 -15.88 19.94
CA ALA A 100 19.44 -16.63 21.14
C ALA A 100 18.21 -17.28 21.79
N GLY A 101 18.32 -18.55 22.13
CA GLY A 101 17.22 -19.35 22.69
C GLY A 101 16.05 -19.63 21.74
N MET A 102 16.12 -19.28 20.45
CA MET A 102 15.11 -19.64 19.46
C MET A 102 15.40 -21.02 18.84
N VAL A 103 14.40 -21.90 18.84
CA VAL A 103 14.45 -23.26 18.26
C VAL A 103 13.21 -23.55 17.42
N LEU A 104 13.29 -24.53 16.52
CA LEU A 104 12.15 -25.06 15.77
C LEU A 104 11.46 -26.17 16.55
N THR A 105 10.14 -26.14 16.54
CA THR A 105 9.27 -27.13 17.19
C THR A 105 8.19 -27.63 16.22
N TYR A 106 7.73 -28.85 16.43
CA TYR A 106 6.57 -29.43 15.77
C TYR A 106 5.73 -30.13 16.83
N ASP A 107 4.42 -29.87 16.85
CA ASP A 107 3.51 -30.26 17.94
C ASP A 107 4.03 -29.89 19.34
N GLY A 108 4.57 -28.67 19.47
CA GLY A 108 5.10 -28.12 20.72
C GLY A 108 6.42 -28.75 21.20
N LYS A 109 7.01 -29.69 20.45
CA LYS A 109 8.27 -30.36 20.80
C LYS A 109 9.39 -29.92 19.86
N PRO A 110 10.61 -29.66 20.36
CA PRO A 110 11.76 -29.40 19.50
C PRO A 110 11.93 -30.46 18.41
N LEU A 111 12.33 -30.03 17.21
CA LEU A 111 12.55 -30.98 16.13
C LEU A 111 13.66 -31.97 16.52
N LYS A 112 13.30 -33.24 16.65
CA LYS A 112 14.27 -34.33 16.85
C LYS A 112 15.25 -34.47 15.68
N THR A 113 14.88 -34.01 14.49
CA THR A 113 15.76 -33.99 13.31
C THR A 113 15.60 -32.67 12.60
N CYS A 114 16.49 -31.73 12.88
CA CYS A 114 16.60 -30.48 12.17
C CYS A 114 17.80 -30.55 11.24
N SER A 115 17.57 -30.87 9.97
CA SER A 115 18.64 -31.16 9.00
C SER A 115 18.78 -30.04 7.97
N TYR A 116 20.00 -29.82 7.50
CA TYR A 116 20.33 -28.81 6.49
C TYR A 116 21.59 -29.26 5.72
N SER A 117 21.76 -28.79 4.49
CA SER A 117 22.93 -29.15 3.67
C SER A 117 23.28 -28.09 2.64
N SER A 118 24.45 -28.21 1.98
CA SER A 118 24.95 -27.17 1.07
C SER A 118 23.99 -26.83 -0.07
N SER A 119 23.54 -27.85 -0.80
CA SER A 119 22.56 -27.70 -1.87
C SER A 119 21.66 -28.92 -1.93
N ASN A 120 20.38 -28.68 -2.22
CA ASN A 120 19.39 -29.74 -2.42
C ASN A 120 19.25 -30.14 -3.89
N GLY A 121 19.83 -29.38 -4.84
CA GLY A 121 19.79 -29.67 -6.27
C GLY A 121 18.50 -29.20 -6.95
N GLY A 122 17.89 -28.14 -6.43
CA GLY A 122 16.64 -27.54 -6.91
C GLY A 122 15.36 -28.19 -6.38
N ARG A 123 15.48 -29.21 -5.51
CA ARG A 123 14.34 -29.88 -4.89
C ARG A 123 14.76 -30.52 -3.56
N THR A 124 13.95 -30.41 -2.52
CA THR A 124 14.18 -31.14 -1.27
C THR A 124 13.79 -32.61 -1.43
N THR A 125 14.42 -33.48 -0.65
CA THR A 125 14.05 -34.89 -0.48
C THR A 125 13.39 -35.07 0.88
N SER A 126 12.39 -35.95 0.98
CA SER A 126 11.74 -36.23 2.26
C SER A 126 12.64 -37.03 3.20
N SER A 127 12.42 -36.94 4.51
CA SER A 127 13.17 -37.78 5.47
C SER A 127 12.91 -39.26 5.27
N GLU A 128 11.68 -39.63 4.88
CA GLU A 128 11.27 -41.00 4.64
C GLU A 128 12.01 -41.61 3.44
N GLU A 129 12.10 -40.87 2.33
CA GLU A 129 12.80 -41.29 1.13
C GLU A 129 14.32 -41.43 1.37
N ARG A 130 14.90 -40.49 2.14
CA ARG A 130 16.36 -40.45 2.32
C ARG A 130 16.87 -41.38 3.41
N TRP A 131 16.18 -41.47 4.55
CA TRP A 131 16.67 -42.13 5.77
C TRP A 131 15.65 -43.07 6.42
N GLY A 132 14.42 -43.14 5.88
CA GLY A 132 13.31 -43.78 6.56
C GLY A 132 12.81 -42.97 7.76
N GLY A 133 11.57 -43.26 8.18
CA GLY A 133 10.90 -42.55 9.27
C GLY A 133 10.27 -41.24 8.78
N TYR A 134 8.94 -41.26 8.70
CA TYR A 134 8.15 -40.11 8.32
C TYR A 134 8.31 -38.97 9.33
N ARG A 135 8.67 -37.78 8.82
CA ARG A 135 8.69 -36.54 9.58
C ARG A 135 7.89 -35.53 8.78
N PRO A 136 6.74 -35.07 9.32
CA PRO A 136 5.82 -34.21 8.56
C PRO A 136 6.44 -32.87 8.15
N TYR A 137 7.49 -32.43 8.84
CA TYR A 137 8.22 -31.20 8.58
C TYR A 137 9.43 -31.35 7.65
N LEU A 138 9.72 -32.54 7.12
CA LEU A 138 10.82 -32.78 6.16
C LEU A 138 10.27 -33.52 4.93
N ILE A 139 9.61 -32.76 4.06
CA ILE A 139 8.95 -33.27 2.86
C ILE A 139 9.78 -33.01 1.59
N ALA A 140 9.42 -33.71 0.52
CA ALA A 140 9.96 -33.43 -0.82
C ALA A 140 9.14 -32.31 -1.50
N GLN A 141 9.79 -31.24 -1.91
CA GLN A 141 9.18 -30.10 -2.60
C GLN A 141 10.20 -29.41 -3.50
N ASP A 142 9.73 -28.66 -4.50
CA ASP A 142 10.63 -27.87 -5.35
C ASP A 142 11.30 -26.77 -4.52
N ASP A 143 12.60 -26.57 -4.75
CA ASP A 143 13.44 -25.59 -4.10
C ASP A 143 13.92 -24.56 -5.15
N PRO A 144 13.06 -23.58 -5.50
CA PRO A 144 13.39 -22.60 -6.53
C PRO A 144 14.58 -21.71 -6.13
N TRP A 145 14.79 -21.50 -4.84
CA TRP A 145 15.90 -20.71 -4.33
C TRP A 145 17.23 -21.44 -4.51
N ASP A 146 17.29 -22.73 -4.18
CA ASP A 146 18.47 -23.54 -4.44
C ASP A 146 18.73 -23.70 -5.95
N ALA A 147 17.67 -23.88 -6.76
CA ALA A 147 17.79 -23.95 -8.21
C ALA A 147 18.41 -22.67 -8.78
N ALA A 148 17.90 -21.50 -8.38
CA ALA A 148 18.43 -20.20 -8.79
C ALA A 148 19.87 -20.00 -8.31
N ALA A 149 20.16 -20.32 -7.04
CA ALA A 149 21.52 -20.26 -6.50
C ALA A 149 22.50 -21.15 -7.26
N CYS A 150 22.09 -22.37 -7.60
CA CYS A 150 22.90 -23.29 -8.39
C CYS A 150 23.14 -22.80 -9.81
N ALA A 151 22.12 -22.21 -10.44
CA ALA A 151 22.24 -21.62 -11.77
C ALA A 151 23.26 -20.46 -11.77
N GLU A 152 23.17 -19.54 -10.80
CA GLU A 152 24.11 -18.43 -10.66
C GLU A 152 25.54 -18.90 -10.40
N ARG A 153 25.71 -19.91 -9.53
CA ARG A 153 27.03 -20.49 -9.25
C ARG A 153 27.62 -21.15 -10.49
N THR A 154 26.81 -21.88 -11.25
CA THR A 154 27.23 -22.53 -12.50
C THR A 154 27.63 -21.48 -13.54
N ALA A 155 26.83 -20.43 -13.69
CA ALA A 155 27.15 -19.31 -14.58
C ALA A 155 28.45 -18.61 -14.18
N ALA A 156 28.76 -18.55 -12.88
CA ALA A 156 30.01 -18.04 -12.34
C ALA A 156 31.19 -19.06 -12.38
N GLY A 157 31.02 -20.22 -13.01
CA GLY A 157 32.05 -21.27 -13.09
C GLY A 157 32.39 -21.94 -11.75
N LYS A 158 31.52 -21.81 -10.74
CA LYS A 158 31.72 -22.38 -9.40
C LYS A 158 31.11 -23.77 -9.31
N SER A 159 31.80 -24.68 -8.64
CA SER A 159 31.27 -26.00 -8.34
C SER A 159 30.07 -25.92 -7.39
N ILE A 160 29.14 -26.87 -7.59
CA ILE A 160 27.99 -27.10 -6.70
C ILE A 160 28.33 -28.30 -5.81
N THR A 161 28.27 -28.08 -4.50
CA THR A 161 28.41 -29.15 -3.51
C THR A 161 27.02 -29.66 -3.18
N LYS A 162 26.67 -30.86 -3.65
CA LYS A 162 25.39 -31.49 -3.34
C LYS A 162 25.39 -32.04 -1.92
N GLY A 163 24.33 -31.74 -1.18
CA GLY A 163 24.06 -32.26 0.14
C GLY A 163 23.15 -33.49 0.12
N HIS A 164 22.62 -33.85 1.28
CA HIS A 164 21.68 -34.96 1.41
C HIS A 164 20.25 -34.63 0.96
N GLY A 165 19.94 -33.37 0.65
CA GLY A 165 18.65 -32.95 0.08
C GLY A 165 17.51 -32.78 1.10
N VAL A 166 17.65 -33.31 2.32
CA VAL A 166 16.64 -33.19 3.37
C VAL A 166 16.77 -31.89 4.15
N GLY A 167 15.67 -31.13 4.25
CA GLY A 167 15.60 -29.88 5.02
C GLY A 167 16.23 -28.69 4.31
N MET A 168 16.84 -27.78 5.08
CA MET A 168 17.27 -26.48 4.56
C MET A 168 18.48 -26.55 3.63
N SER A 169 18.35 -26.01 2.40
CA SER A 169 19.51 -25.71 1.54
C SER A 169 20.19 -24.43 2.02
N GLN A 170 21.50 -24.50 2.24
CA GLN A 170 22.33 -23.35 2.58
C GLN A 170 22.44 -22.39 1.39
N TYR A 171 22.60 -22.90 0.17
CA TYR A 171 22.63 -22.07 -1.03
C TYR A 171 21.27 -21.40 -1.28
N GLY A 172 20.17 -22.14 -1.12
CA GLY A 172 18.82 -21.60 -1.26
C GLY A 172 18.51 -20.54 -0.19
N ALA A 173 18.84 -20.80 1.08
CA ALA A 173 18.68 -19.83 2.16
C ALA A 173 19.48 -18.54 1.91
N ALA A 174 20.74 -18.65 1.47
CA ALA A 174 21.56 -17.50 1.14
C ALA A 174 21.00 -16.70 -0.04
N TRP A 175 20.55 -17.39 -1.09
CA TRP A 175 19.94 -16.75 -2.26
C TRP A 175 18.66 -16.01 -1.88
N ALA A 176 17.74 -16.68 -1.16
CA ALA A 176 16.48 -16.09 -0.71
C ALA A 176 16.72 -14.83 0.13
N ALA A 177 17.65 -14.90 1.09
CA ALA A 177 18.01 -13.78 1.95
C ALA A 177 18.57 -12.58 1.16
N ASN A 178 19.42 -12.82 0.17
CA ASN A 178 19.94 -11.76 -0.71
C ASN A 178 18.85 -11.12 -1.59
N HIS A 179 17.70 -11.79 -1.73
CA HIS A 179 16.53 -11.31 -2.48
C HIS A 179 15.40 -10.83 -1.55
N GLY A 180 15.72 -10.48 -0.31
CA GLY A 180 14.80 -9.81 0.62
C GLY A 180 13.91 -10.74 1.46
N ILE A 181 14.10 -12.05 1.39
CA ILE A 181 13.33 -13.03 2.16
C ILE A 181 13.88 -13.11 3.60
N GLY A 182 12.98 -13.01 4.58
CA GLY A 182 13.35 -13.03 6.00
C GLY A 182 13.62 -14.44 6.55
N TYR A 183 14.37 -14.56 7.64
CA TYR A 183 14.76 -15.85 8.24
C TYR A 183 13.57 -16.75 8.62
N ARG A 184 12.43 -16.14 9.01
CA ARG A 184 11.19 -16.85 9.37
C ARG A 184 10.58 -17.54 8.15
N GLU A 185 10.57 -16.86 7.02
CA GLU A 185 10.06 -17.38 5.74
C GLU A 185 10.97 -18.48 5.21
N ILE A 186 12.29 -18.31 5.31
CA ILE A 186 13.28 -19.33 4.95
C ILE A 186 13.05 -20.62 5.75
N LEU A 187 12.94 -20.52 7.07
CA LEU A 187 12.72 -21.68 7.93
C LEU A 187 11.36 -22.34 7.69
N GLY A 188 10.30 -21.54 7.52
CA GLY A 188 8.96 -22.04 7.26
C GLY A 188 8.84 -22.75 5.91
N PHE A 189 9.63 -22.33 4.92
CA PHE A 189 9.73 -23.04 3.64
C PHE A 189 10.39 -24.41 3.81
N TYR A 190 11.53 -24.50 4.50
CA TYR A 190 12.31 -25.73 4.59
C TYR A 190 11.85 -26.74 5.64
N TYR A 191 11.13 -26.27 6.67
CA TYR A 191 10.65 -27.10 7.78
C TYR A 191 9.12 -26.93 7.91
N VAL A 192 8.39 -27.55 6.97
CA VAL A 192 6.95 -27.32 6.79
C VAL A 192 6.16 -27.59 8.07
N GLY A 193 5.39 -26.59 8.52
CA GLY A 193 4.57 -26.67 9.73
C GLY A 193 5.36 -26.59 11.05
N ALA A 194 6.69 -26.48 11.02
CA ALA A 194 7.47 -26.21 12.22
C ALA A 194 7.32 -24.74 12.66
N LYS A 195 7.30 -24.50 13.97
CA LYS A 195 7.17 -23.18 14.58
C LYS A 195 8.44 -22.78 15.32
N ILE A 196 8.71 -21.48 15.40
CA ILE A 196 9.83 -20.95 16.18
C ILE A 196 9.36 -20.72 17.62
N ALA A 197 9.91 -21.48 18.57
CA ALA A 197 9.75 -21.23 20.00
C ALA A 197 10.89 -20.36 20.51
N ALA A 198 10.58 -19.34 21.31
CA ALA A 198 11.56 -18.45 21.95
C ALA A 198 11.87 -18.88 23.40
N ASN A 199 13.05 -18.51 23.90
CA ASN A 199 13.50 -18.76 25.28
C ASN A 199 13.54 -20.25 25.69
N PHE A 200 13.77 -21.15 24.74
CA PHE A 200 13.89 -22.57 25.05
C PHE A 200 15.17 -22.81 25.87
N GLY A 201 15.03 -23.26 27.13
CA GLY A 201 16.17 -23.54 28.01
C GLY A 201 16.68 -22.35 28.85
N LYS A 202 15.88 -21.30 29.04
CA LYS A 202 16.11 -20.35 30.14
C LYS A 202 15.32 -20.83 31.35
N ASP A 203 16.02 -21.28 32.38
CA ASP A 203 15.46 -21.48 33.71
C ASP A 203 15.21 -20.09 34.31
N ASP A 204 13.95 -19.65 34.37
CA ASP A 204 13.57 -18.67 35.38
C ASP A 204 13.46 -19.44 36.71
N GLU A 205 14.47 -19.30 37.56
CA GLU A 205 14.44 -19.71 38.97
C GLU A 205 13.47 -18.83 39.79
N SER A 206 12.19 -18.82 39.42
CA SER A 206 11.12 -18.39 40.31
C SER A 206 9.95 -19.35 40.17
N GLU A 207 9.62 -20.00 41.29
CA GLU A 207 8.67 -21.09 41.46
C GLU A 207 9.20 -22.48 41.08
N MET A 208 9.86 -23.15 42.04
CA MET A 208 9.58 -24.54 42.45
C MET A 208 10.35 -24.84 43.74
N ALA A 209 9.88 -24.26 44.85
CA ALA A 209 10.08 -24.85 46.17
C ALA A 209 8.79 -25.62 46.54
N GLU A 210 8.96 -26.93 46.70
CA GLU A 210 8.07 -27.88 47.37
C GLU A 210 6.56 -27.83 47.06
N ASN A 211 6.07 -28.82 46.30
CA ASN A 211 5.04 -29.69 46.86
C ASN A 211 4.95 -31.05 46.13
N THR A 212 5.40 -32.09 46.81
CA THR A 212 5.00 -33.47 46.55
C THR A 212 3.50 -33.64 46.79
N SER A 213 2.69 -33.87 45.75
CA SER A 213 1.50 -34.73 45.84
C SER A 213 0.86 -34.94 44.47
N THR A 214 0.60 -36.21 44.17
CA THR A 214 -0.29 -36.72 43.13
C THR A 214 -1.62 -35.97 43.03
N THR A 215 -2.00 -35.49 41.84
CA THR A 215 -3.29 -35.74 41.16
C THR A 215 -3.41 -34.88 39.90
N GLU A 216 -3.94 -35.49 38.83
CA GLU A 216 -4.31 -34.86 37.57
C GLU A 216 -5.19 -33.61 37.80
N THR A 217 -4.84 -32.45 37.24
CA THR A 217 -5.82 -31.41 36.85
C THR A 217 -5.22 -30.41 35.85
N LYS A 218 -6.12 -29.87 35.01
CA LYS A 218 -5.92 -29.09 33.77
C LYS A 218 -4.90 -27.93 33.85
N PRO A 219 -4.28 -27.54 32.71
CA PRO A 219 -3.29 -26.47 32.67
C PRO A 219 -3.88 -25.12 33.05
N GLY A 220 -3.18 -24.41 33.93
CA GLY A 220 -3.51 -23.08 34.42
C GLY A 220 -3.33 -21.97 33.37
N SER A 221 -3.96 -20.83 33.66
CA SER A 221 -4.18 -19.67 32.78
C SER A 221 -2.98 -19.02 32.08
N SER A 222 -1.72 -19.37 32.41
CA SER A 222 -0.53 -18.86 31.69
C SER A 222 -0.16 -19.68 30.45
N LEU A 223 -0.45 -20.99 30.43
CA LEU A 223 -0.25 -21.85 29.25
C LEU A 223 -1.30 -21.61 28.16
N ALA A 224 -2.53 -21.21 28.54
CA ALA A 224 -3.57 -20.83 27.60
C ALA A 224 -3.20 -19.55 26.81
N ALA A 225 -2.51 -18.60 27.43
CA ALA A 225 -2.00 -17.40 26.76
C ALA A 225 -0.82 -17.72 25.81
N ALA A 226 0.05 -18.64 26.20
CA ALA A 226 1.16 -19.12 25.36
C ALA A 226 0.65 -19.92 24.14
N TRP A 227 -0.38 -20.74 24.29
CA TRP A 227 -1.03 -21.46 23.18
C TRP A 227 -1.81 -20.54 22.25
N ALA A 228 -2.50 -19.52 22.77
CA ALA A 228 -3.18 -18.53 21.95
C ALA A 228 -2.22 -17.69 21.08
N ALA A 229 -1.01 -17.38 21.59
CA ALA A 229 0.03 -16.69 20.82
C ALA A 229 0.64 -17.58 19.72
N ASP A 230 0.80 -18.87 19.98
CA ASP A 230 1.38 -19.84 19.05
C ASP A 230 0.37 -20.33 17.97
N ASP A 231 -0.93 -20.36 18.29
CA ASP A 231 -2.00 -20.56 17.31
C ASP A 231 -2.20 -19.33 16.42
N LYS A 232 -2.07 -18.12 16.98
CA LYS A 232 -2.05 -16.87 16.21
C LYS A 232 -0.87 -16.82 15.24
N ALA A 233 0.34 -17.18 15.69
CA ALA A 233 1.52 -17.21 14.82
C ALA A 233 1.43 -18.26 13.69
N ARG A 234 0.77 -19.41 13.94
CA ARG A 234 0.48 -20.42 12.91
C ARG A 234 -0.55 -19.92 11.89
N ALA A 235 -1.64 -19.30 12.36
CA ALA A 235 -2.64 -18.70 11.49
C ALA A 235 -2.02 -17.57 10.64
N GLU A 236 -1.16 -16.74 11.24
CA GLU A 236 -0.41 -15.68 10.54
C GLU A 236 0.58 -16.25 9.50
N PHE A 237 1.22 -17.40 9.76
CA PHE A 237 2.13 -18.05 8.82
C PHE A 237 1.40 -18.77 7.67
N GLU A 238 0.33 -19.51 7.96
CA GLU A 238 -0.53 -20.11 6.93
C GLU A 238 -1.16 -19.04 6.04
N GLU A 239 -1.53 -17.90 6.64
CA GLU A 239 -2.00 -16.72 5.92
C GLU A 239 -0.87 -16.09 5.08
N ALA A 240 0.35 -15.94 5.61
CA ALA A 240 1.49 -15.44 4.85
C ALA A 240 1.88 -16.35 3.66
N GLN A 241 1.74 -17.68 3.80
CA GLN A 241 1.97 -18.63 2.70
C GLN A 241 0.85 -18.56 1.64
N LYS A 242 -0.41 -18.43 2.06
CA LYS A 242 -1.53 -18.16 1.14
C LYS A 242 -1.35 -16.83 0.41
N GLN A 243 -0.93 -15.77 1.11
CA GLN A 243 -0.63 -14.48 0.51
C GLN A 243 0.52 -14.59 -0.49
N ASN A 244 1.61 -15.30 -0.17
CA ASN A 244 2.73 -15.53 -1.10
C ASN A 244 2.34 -16.33 -2.35
N ALA A 245 1.40 -17.29 -2.24
CA ALA A 245 0.83 -17.97 -3.40
C ALA A 245 -0.05 -17.02 -4.23
N ARG A 246 -0.90 -16.21 -3.57
CA ARG A 246 -1.77 -15.25 -4.22
C ARG A 246 -1.01 -14.11 -4.91
N ILE A 247 0.15 -13.68 -4.41
CA ILE A 247 1.02 -12.69 -5.07
C ILE A 247 1.38 -13.10 -6.50
N LYS A 248 1.49 -14.41 -6.78
CA LYS A 248 1.84 -14.95 -8.08
C LYS A 248 0.62 -15.23 -8.97
N GLU A 249 -0.58 -15.17 -8.43
CA GLU A 249 -1.82 -15.40 -9.16
C GLU A 249 -2.39 -14.06 -9.64
N PRO A 250 -2.46 -13.81 -10.97
CA PRO A 250 -3.02 -12.57 -11.49
C PRO A 250 -4.45 -12.34 -10.99
N PHE A 251 -4.80 -11.07 -10.84
CA PHE A 251 -6.10 -10.59 -10.35
C PHE A 251 -6.40 -10.84 -8.88
N THR A 252 -5.48 -11.38 -8.07
CA THR A 252 -5.60 -11.28 -6.61
C THR A 252 -5.23 -9.87 -6.13
N ASN A 253 -5.73 -9.50 -4.95
CA ASN A 253 -5.37 -8.24 -4.30
C ASN A 253 -3.87 -8.16 -3.95
N GLU A 254 -3.24 -9.27 -3.58
CA GLU A 254 -1.81 -9.32 -3.30
C GLU A 254 -0.97 -9.13 -4.57
N HIS A 255 -1.33 -9.80 -5.68
CA HIS A 255 -0.68 -9.59 -6.97
C HIS A 255 -0.88 -8.16 -7.45
N PHE A 256 -2.06 -7.58 -7.26
CA PHE A 256 -2.32 -6.20 -7.65
C PHE A 256 -1.43 -5.22 -6.86
N VAL A 257 -1.25 -5.45 -5.55
CA VAL A 257 -0.32 -4.66 -4.72
C VAL A 257 1.13 -4.83 -5.18
N ALA A 258 1.56 -6.06 -5.49
CA ALA A 258 2.90 -6.32 -6.02
C ALA A 258 3.15 -5.53 -7.31
N PHE A 259 2.20 -5.58 -8.25
CA PHE A 259 2.24 -4.76 -9.47
C PHE A 259 2.32 -3.25 -9.17
N LEU A 260 1.50 -2.75 -8.25
CA LEU A 260 1.51 -1.33 -7.90
C LEU A 260 2.85 -0.88 -7.31
N LYS A 261 3.53 -1.74 -6.54
CA LYS A 261 4.87 -1.47 -6.00
C LYS A 261 5.91 -1.29 -7.10
N GLU A 262 5.87 -2.12 -8.15
CA GLU A 262 6.73 -1.95 -9.34
C GLU A 262 6.46 -0.63 -10.08
N MET A 263 5.24 -0.09 -9.94
CA MET A 263 4.89 1.19 -10.52
C MET A 263 5.37 2.40 -9.70
N VAL A 264 5.91 2.22 -8.50
CA VAL A 264 6.42 3.34 -7.68
C VAL A 264 7.57 4.04 -8.41
N GLY A 265 7.54 5.37 -8.41
CA GLY A 265 8.48 6.21 -9.16
C GLY A 265 8.17 6.34 -10.65
N ARG A 266 7.18 5.61 -11.19
CA ARG A 266 6.79 5.73 -12.60
C ARG A 266 6.01 7.02 -12.89
N PRO A 267 6.08 7.57 -14.12
CA PRO A 267 5.42 8.83 -14.47
C PRO A 267 3.89 8.83 -14.39
N TYR A 268 3.33 9.98 -14.00
CA TYR A 268 1.90 10.26 -14.13
C TYR A 268 1.59 10.99 -15.43
N TRP A 269 0.74 10.41 -16.28
CA TRP A 269 0.24 11.04 -17.49
C TRP A 269 -1.29 11.03 -17.48
N TYR A 270 -1.93 12.19 -17.58
CA TYR A 270 -3.38 12.29 -17.43
C TYR A 270 -4.11 11.53 -18.57
N GLY A 271 -5.05 10.66 -18.21
CA GLY A 271 -5.85 9.89 -19.15
C GLY A 271 -5.13 8.67 -19.74
N THR A 272 -4.07 8.16 -19.12
CA THR A 272 -3.34 6.95 -19.56
C THR A 272 -3.59 5.76 -18.63
N CYS A 273 -3.50 4.54 -19.17
CA CYS A 273 -3.78 3.30 -18.44
C CYS A 273 -2.62 2.32 -18.64
N VAL A 274 -1.51 2.51 -17.90
CA VAL A 274 -0.18 1.89 -18.08
C VAL A 274 0.24 1.75 -19.55
N TYR A 275 0.53 2.88 -20.16
CA TYR A 275 1.01 2.95 -21.53
C TYR A 275 2.49 3.28 -21.59
N LYS A 276 3.15 2.75 -22.63
CA LYS A 276 4.51 3.15 -22.98
C LYS A 276 4.58 4.64 -23.29
N CYS A 277 5.51 5.35 -22.68
CA CYS A 277 5.74 6.76 -22.96
C CYS A 277 6.31 6.91 -24.38
N THR A 278 5.50 7.43 -25.31
CA THR A 278 5.93 7.69 -26.69
C THR A 278 5.48 9.07 -27.16
N ASN A 279 6.12 9.60 -28.21
CA ASN A 279 5.65 10.82 -28.86
C ASN A 279 4.23 10.67 -29.41
N SER A 280 3.88 9.51 -29.98
CA SER A 280 2.53 9.25 -30.49
C SER A 280 1.48 9.24 -29.36
N LEU A 281 1.81 8.67 -28.20
CA LEU A 281 0.95 8.75 -27.03
C LEU A 281 0.78 10.20 -26.56
N ARG A 282 1.88 10.96 -26.45
CA ARG A 282 1.87 12.35 -26.02
C ARG A 282 0.98 13.21 -26.92
N THR A 283 1.18 13.14 -28.23
CA THR A 283 0.39 13.89 -29.21
C THR A 283 -1.10 13.56 -29.11
N ARG A 284 -1.43 12.26 -29.02
CA ARG A 284 -2.82 11.82 -28.86
C ARG A 284 -3.46 12.36 -27.58
N LYS A 285 -2.74 12.31 -26.46
CA LYS A 285 -3.27 12.78 -25.17
C LYS A 285 -3.29 14.29 -25.04
N ALA A 286 -2.37 15.02 -25.67
CA ALA A 286 -2.42 16.47 -25.77
C ALA A 286 -3.64 16.96 -26.56
N LYS A 287 -4.01 16.27 -27.64
CA LYS A 287 -5.25 16.56 -28.36
C LYS A 287 -6.50 16.28 -27.51
N GLN A 288 -6.46 15.21 -26.71
CA GLN A 288 -7.59 14.80 -25.88
C GLN A 288 -7.75 15.67 -24.61
N TYR A 289 -6.64 16.13 -24.03
CA TYR A 289 -6.55 16.81 -22.74
C TYR A 289 -5.54 17.96 -22.78
N PRO A 290 -5.76 19.02 -23.60
CA PRO A 290 -4.76 20.07 -23.85
C PRO A 290 -4.30 20.79 -22.57
N SER A 291 -5.20 20.99 -21.60
CA SER A 291 -4.87 21.63 -20.30
C SER A 291 -3.88 20.81 -19.44
N HIS A 292 -3.77 19.50 -19.68
CA HIS A 292 -2.86 18.61 -18.95
C HIS A 292 -1.51 18.40 -19.65
N TYR A 293 -1.40 18.76 -20.93
CA TYR A 293 -0.20 18.57 -21.75
C TYR A 293 0.34 19.90 -22.29
N LYS A 294 0.43 20.90 -21.41
CA LYS A 294 0.97 22.24 -21.71
C LYS A 294 2.44 22.19 -22.16
N ASP A 295 2.86 23.17 -22.95
CA ASP A 295 4.21 23.20 -23.54
C ASP A 295 5.33 23.20 -22.48
N ASN A 296 5.10 23.84 -21.34
CA ASN A 296 6.05 23.86 -20.21
C ASN A 296 6.32 22.48 -19.58
N ARG A 297 5.55 21.43 -19.94
CA ARG A 297 5.75 20.04 -19.50
C ARG A 297 6.54 19.20 -20.50
N THR A 298 6.80 19.71 -21.71
CA THR A 298 7.39 18.96 -22.83
C THR A 298 8.74 18.34 -22.48
N ALA A 299 9.63 19.05 -21.79
CA ALA A 299 10.95 18.53 -21.42
C ALA A 299 10.85 17.27 -20.54
N THR A 300 9.93 17.27 -19.57
CA THR A 300 9.69 16.12 -18.69
C THR A 300 9.09 14.94 -19.45
N TYR A 301 8.14 15.19 -20.38
CA TYR A 301 7.63 14.12 -21.25
C TYR A 301 8.74 13.51 -22.11
N ASN A 302 9.64 14.32 -22.66
CA ASN A 302 10.76 13.83 -23.45
C ASN A 302 11.72 12.98 -22.61
N LYS A 303 11.95 13.34 -21.33
CA LYS A 303 12.72 12.49 -20.40
C LYS A 303 12.07 11.13 -20.18
N HIS A 304 10.76 11.09 -19.92
CA HIS A 304 10.03 9.84 -19.75
C HIS A 304 10.09 8.95 -21.01
N ILE A 305 9.98 9.56 -22.20
CA ILE A 305 10.08 8.85 -23.48
C ILE A 305 11.50 8.29 -23.67
N ALA A 306 12.53 9.10 -23.43
CA ALA A 306 13.93 8.68 -23.57
C ALA A 306 14.30 7.54 -22.60
N ALA A 307 13.78 7.61 -21.37
CA ALA A 307 13.95 6.57 -20.36
C ALA A 307 13.06 5.33 -20.61
N LYS A 308 12.28 5.31 -21.70
CA LYS A 308 11.38 4.20 -22.05
C LYS A 308 10.44 3.86 -20.90
N GLU A 309 9.89 4.87 -20.26
CA GLU A 309 9.02 4.71 -19.09
C GLU A 309 7.62 4.21 -19.45
N VAL A 310 6.91 3.71 -18.45
CA VAL A 310 5.47 3.40 -18.51
C VAL A 310 4.72 4.42 -17.68
N CYS A 311 3.60 4.94 -18.18
CA CYS A 311 2.80 5.96 -17.49
C CYS A 311 1.34 5.56 -17.31
N ALA A 312 0.76 5.94 -16.17
CA ALA A 312 -0.67 5.82 -15.89
C ALA A 312 -1.17 7.09 -15.20
N ASP A 313 -2.48 7.32 -15.23
CA ASP A 313 -3.15 8.17 -14.23
C ASP A 313 -3.65 7.34 -13.05
N CYS A 314 -4.31 8.00 -12.09
CA CYS A 314 -4.80 7.38 -10.86
C CYS A 314 -5.62 6.11 -11.12
N ILE A 315 -6.76 6.22 -11.79
CA ILE A 315 -7.62 5.07 -12.08
C ILE A 315 -7.04 4.17 -13.19
N GLY A 316 -6.23 4.76 -14.06
CA GLY A 316 -5.54 4.10 -15.16
C GLY A 316 -4.56 3.04 -14.72
N ALA A 317 -4.04 3.11 -13.49
CA ALA A 317 -3.23 2.05 -12.90
C ALA A 317 -4.04 0.75 -12.75
N ALA A 318 -5.21 0.80 -12.12
CA ALA A 318 -6.09 -0.38 -11.98
C ALA A 318 -6.68 -0.84 -13.33
N LYS A 319 -7.08 0.10 -14.19
CA LYS A 319 -7.60 -0.26 -15.52
C LYS A 319 -6.53 -0.92 -16.36
N GLY A 320 -5.35 -0.34 -16.38
CA GLY A 320 -4.26 -0.86 -17.19
C GLY A 320 -3.77 -2.20 -16.65
N TYR A 321 -3.62 -2.39 -15.33
CA TYR A 321 -3.40 -3.71 -14.72
C TYR A 321 -4.36 -4.77 -15.27
N ALA A 322 -5.66 -4.46 -15.24
CA ALA A 322 -6.67 -5.39 -15.72
C ALA A 322 -6.61 -5.61 -17.24
N TRP A 323 -6.44 -4.55 -18.03
CA TRP A 323 -6.43 -4.62 -19.49
C TRP A 323 -5.17 -5.25 -20.05
N THR A 324 -4.09 -5.32 -19.27
CA THR A 324 -2.83 -5.99 -19.64
C THR A 324 -2.68 -7.34 -18.94
N ASN A 325 -3.80 -7.96 -18.55
CA ASN A 325 -3.85 -9.30 -17.97
C ASN A 325 -2.97 -9.50 -16.72
N GLY A 326 -3.05 -8.57 -15.77
CA GLY A 326 -2.26 -8.63 -14.53
C GLY A 326 -0.98 -7.79 -14.58
N GLY A 327 -0.63 -7.19 -15.72
CA GLY A 327 0.45 -6.20 -15.77
C GLY A 327 1.87 -6.77 -15.77
N GLU A 328 2.04 -8.09 -15.91
CA GLU A 328 3.36 -8.71 -16.01
C GLU A 328 4.16 -8.15 -17.19
N GLY A 329 3.60 -8.18 -18.41
CA GLY A 329 4.22 -7.57 -19.60
C GLY A 329 4.36 -6.03 -19.53
N VAL A 330 3.72 -5.37 -18.56
CA VAL A 330 3.93 -3.95 -18.29
C VAL A 330 5.23 -3.75 -17.50
N VAL A 331 5.42 -4.54 -16.44
CA VAL A 331 6.63 -4.52 -15.61
C VAL A 331 7.84 -4.87 -16.47
N GLU A 332 7.75 -5.93 -17.28
CA GLU A 332 8.80 -6.33 -18.21
C GLU A 332 9.13 -5.27 -19.26
N ALA A 333 8.21 -4.35 -19.56
CA ALA A 333 8.43 -3.29 -20.53
C ALA A 333 9.07 -2.04 -19.94
N ILE A 334 9.20 -1.90 -18.62
CA ILE A 334 9.80 -0.72 -18.01
C ILE A 334 11.27 -0.61 -18.42
N GLY A 335 11.70 0.55 -18.92
CA GLY A 335 13.09 0.83 -19.25
C GLY A 335 13.64 0.24 -20.55
N ASN A 336 12.84 -0.52 -21.31
CA ASN A 336 13.25 -1.15 -22.58
C ASN A 336 12.23 -0.96 -23.71
N ASP A 337 12.38 -1.59 -24.88
CA ASP A 337 11.46 -1.39 -26.02
C ASP A 337 10.36 -2.46 -26.14
N ASN A 338 10.17 -3.30 -25.12
CA ASN A 338 9.15 -4.34 -25.15
C ASN A 338 7.75 -3.74 -25.29
N SER A 339 6.93 -4.36 -26.13
CA SER A 339 5.55 -3.94 -26.38
C SER A 339 4.64 -4.40 -25.25
N ILE A 340 3.70 -3.53 -24.84
CA ILE A 340 2.65 -3.87 -23.87
C ILE A 340 1.42 -4.35 -24.63
N THR A 341 1.02 -5.60 -24.43
CA THR A 341 -0.25 -6.13 -24.93
C THR A 341 -1.38 -5.69 -24.01
N SER A 342 -2.35 -4.96 -24.56
CA SER A 342 -3.51 -4.47 -23.81
C SER A 342 -4.80 -4.72 -24.58
N LYS A 343 -5.82 -5.24 -23.89
CA LYS A 343 -7.17 -5.42 -24.41
C LYS A 343 -8.13 -4.52 -23.64
N TYR A 344 -8.52 -3.42 -24.28
CA TYR A 344 -9.44 -2.44 -23.69
C TYR A 344 -10.72 -3.10 -23.16
N GLY A 345 -11.07 -2.81 -21.91
CA GLY A 345 -12.29 -3.33 -21.28
C GLY A 345 -12.23 -4.82 -20.89
N SER A 346 -11.07 -5.48 -20.97
CA SER A 346 -10.94 -6.90 -20.61
C SER A 346 -10.99 -7.14 -19.10
N ASN A 347 -11.10 -8.43 -18.73
CA ASN A 347 -11.00 -8.90 -17.36
C ASN A 347 -11.99 -8.20 -16.41
N LYS A 348 -13.23 -7.99 -16.90
CA LYS A 348 -14.35 -7.40 -16.15
C LYS A 348 -14.11 -5.96 -15.66
N CYS A 349 -13.07 -5.29 -16.16
CA CYS A 349 -12.73 -3.93 -15.79
C CYS A 349 -13.23 -2.93 -16.86
N PRO A 350 -14.25 -2.09 -16.55
CA PRO A 350 -14.80 -1.14 -17.52
C PRO A 350 -13.94 0.12 -17.65
N ASP A 351 -14.10 0.86 -18.76
CA ASP A 351 -13.50 2.19 -18.88
C ASP A 351 -14.30 3.23 -18.11
N LYS A 352 -13.86 3.48 -16.88
CA LYS A 352 -14.46 4.45 -15.97
C LYS A 352 -13.38 5.38 -15.41
N GLY A 353 -13.79 6.59 -15.05
CA GLY A 353 -12.97 7.52 -14.28
C GLY A 353 -12.99 7.14 -12.79
N ALA A 354 -12.20 7.82 -11.95
CA ALA A 354 -12.12 7.52 -10.51
C ALA A 354 -13.51 7.49 -9.84
N ASN A 355 -14.31 8.56 -10.01
CA ASN A 355 -15.66 8.64 -9.42
C ASN A 355 -16.61 7.55 -9.94
N SER A 356 -16.59 7.29 -11.26
CA SER A 356 -17.49 6.31 -11.86
C SER A 356 -17.05 4.87 -11.60
N MET A 357 -15.77 4.61 -11.32
CA MET A 357 -15.31 3.30 -10.86
C MET A 357 -15.83 3.01 -9.46
N PHE A 358 -15.82 3.99 -8.55
CA PHE A 358 -16.42 3.81 -7.23
C PHE A 358 -17.93 3.55 -7.33
N ALA A 359 -18.65 4.33 -8.16
CA ALA A 359 -20.08 4.06 -8.41
C ALA A 359 -20.32 2.67 -9.01
N TYR A 360 -19.47 2.22 -9.92
CA TYR A 360 -19.54 0.88 -10.51
C TYR A 360 -19.27 -0.23 -9.50
N ALA A 361 -18.32 -0.06 -8.58
CA ALA A 361 -18.09 -1.02 -7.51
C ALA A 361 -19.33 -1.21 -6.64
N LYS A 362 -19.99 -0.10 -6.27
CA LYS A 362 -21.27 -0.13 -5.54
C LYS A 362 -22.39 -0.84 -6.32
N ASP A 363 -22.52 -0.55 -7.62
CA ASP A 363 -23.49 -1.21 -8.51
C ASP A 363 -23.25 -2.72 -8.62
N LYS A 364 -21.98 -3.16 -8.56
CA LYS A 364 -21.60 -4.57 -8.51
C LYS A 364 -21.73 -5.22 -7.14
N GLY A 365 -22.25 -4.50 -6.14
CA GLY A 365 -22.41 -5.01 -4.79
C GLY A 365 -21.10 -5.23 -4.05
N MET A 366 -20.00 -4.61 -4.51
CA MET A 366 -18.72 -4.74 -3.82
C MET A 366 -18.75 -4.02 -2.47
N PRO A 367 -18.09 -4.57 -1.43
CA PRO A 367 -17.92 -3.88 -0.17
C PRO A 367 -17.26 -2.51 -0.31
N TRP A 368 -17.76 -1.54 0.45
CA TRP A 368 -17.25 -0.17 0.54
C TRP A 368 -17.65 0.45 1.87
N GLY A 369 -16.94 1.51 2.27
CA GLY A 369 -17.22 2.22 3.52
C GLY A 369 -16.56 3.59 3.59
N ALA A 370 -16.85 4.33 4.67
CA ALA A 370 -16.15 5.57 4.97
C ALA A 370 -14.66 5.29 5.24
N ILE A 371 -13.77 6.22 4.93
CA ILE A 371 -12.33 5.96 5.07
C ILE A 371 -11.92 5.62 6.51
N SER A 372 -12.62 6.17 7.49
CA SER A 372 -12.40 5.88 8.92
C SER A 372 -12.68 4.42 9.29
N THR A 373 -13.32 3.65 8.42
CA THR A 373 -13.66 2.23 8.63
C THR A 373 -12.86 1.30 7.71
N ILE A 374 -11.79 1.79 7.08
CA ILE A 374 -11.00 0.98 6.15
C ILE A 374 -10.48 -0.29 6.85
N PRO A 375 -10.76 -1.49 6.31
CA PRO A 375 -10.22 -2.72 6.88
C PRO A 375 -8.76 -2.89 6.47
N GLU A 376 -8.02 -3.71 7.20
CA GLU A 376 -6.62 -4.02 6.93
C GLU A 376 -6.50 -5.05 5.79
N ILE A 377 -7.02 -4.68 4.61
CA ILE A 377 -7.03 -5.50 3.40
C ILE A 377 -6.25 -4.74 2.31
N PRO A 378 -5.02 -5.17 1.97
CA PRO A 378 -4.27 -4.58 0.86
C PRO A 378 -5.00 -4.76 -0.48
N GLY A 379 -4.80 -3.82 -1.41
CA GLY A 379 -5.42 -3.81 -2.73
C GLY A 379 -6.78 -3.10 -2.80
N LEU A 380 -7.27 -2.54 -1.68
CA LEU A 380 -8.47 -1.69 -1.69
C LEU A 380 -8.21 -0.37 -2.41
N ALA A 381 -9.21 0.10 -3.13
CA ALA A 381 -9.20 1.44 -3.69
C ALA A 381 -9.68 2.45 -2.63
N VAL A 382 -8.92 3.52 -2.40
CA VAL A 382 -9.32 4.65 -1.56
C VAL A 382 -9.61 5.85 -2.45
N THR A 383 -10.65 6.62 -2.15
CA THR A 383 -11.13 7.66 -3.07
C THR A 383 -11.61 8.92 -2.37
N PHE A 384 -11.37 10.04 -3.05
CA PHE A 384 -12.11 11.29 -2.90
C PHE A 384 -12.45 11.80 -4.29
N SER A 385 -13.26 12.87 -4.38
CA SER A 385 -13.74 13.33 -5.68
C SER A 385 -12.60 13.57 -6.68
N GLY A 386 -12.65 12.87 -7.80
CA GLY A 386 -11.72 12.97 -8.91
C GLY A 386 -10.44 12.13 -8.77
N HIS A 387 -10.23 11.43 -7.66
CA HIS A 387 -8.97 10.74 -7.39
C HIS A 387 -9.14 9.37 -6.72
N VAL A 388 -8.21 8.48 -7.01
CA VAL A 388 -8.13 7.15 -6.41
C VAL A 388 -6.67 6.82 -6.09
N GLY A 389 -6.46 6.23 -4.91
CA GLY A 389 -5.22 5.59 -4.51
C GLY A 389 -5.49 4.13 -4.16
N TYR A 390 -4.42 3.38 -3.91
CA TYR A 390 -4.52 1.95 -3.62
C TYR A 390 -3.87 1.64 -2.28
N TYR A 391 -4.67 1.20 -1.32
CA TYR A 391 -4.21 0.84 0.01
C TYR A 391 -3.32 -0.40 -0.07
N ILE A 392 -2.15 -0.38 0.57
CA ILE A 392 -1.18 -1.49 0.54
C ILE A 392 -0.93 -2.08 1.93
N GLY A 393 -1.80 -1.76 2.89
CA GLY A 393 -1.65 -2.13 4.29
C GLY A 393 -0.81 -1.14 5.11
N ASN A 394 -0.84 -1.29 6.43
CA ASN A 394 -0.08 -0.54 7.42
C ASN A 394 -0.21 0.98 7.28
N GLY A 395 -1.41 1.47 6.97
CA GLY A 395 -1.66 2.90 6.81
C GLY A 395 -0.98 3.53 5.59
N LYS A 396 -0.62 2.74 4.57
CA LYS A 396 0.07 3.22 3.36
C LYS A 396 -0.77 3.08 2.10
N VAL A 397 -0.58 4.00 1.17
CA VAL A 397 -1.30 4.10 -0.10
C VAL A 397 -0.33 4.36 -1.25
N ILE A 398 -0.45 3.60 -2.34
CA ILE A 398 0.18 3.94 -3.60
C ILE A 398 -0.71 4.91 -4.36
N GLU A 399 -0.18 6.10 -4.60
CA GLU A 399 -0.86 7.25 -5.19
C GLU A 399 -0.16 7.66 -6.49
N PHE A 400 -0.89 7.58 -7.59
CA PHE A 400 -0.52 8.25 -8.84
C PHE A 400 -0.92 9.72 -8.70
N LYS A 401 -0.12 10.46 -7.95
CA LYS A 401 -0.46 11.75 -7.31
C LYS A 401 -0.59 12.93 -8.29
N GLY A 402 -0.02 12.79 -9.49
CA GLY A 402 -0.10 13.81 -10.53
C GLY A 402 1.23 14.04 -11.21
N PHE A 403 1.22 14.88 -12.26
CA PHE A 403 2.34 15.07 -13.17
C PHE A 403 3.68 15.39 -12.47
N SER A 404 3.67 16.27 -11.46
CA SER A 404 4.89 16.68 -10.76
C SER A 404 5.48 15.63 -9.82
N TYR A 405 4.70 14.60 -9.48
CA TYR A 405 5.08 13.62 -8.46
C TYR A 405 5.26 12.21 -9.01
N GLY A 406 4.50 11.84 -10.05
CA GLY A 406 4.42 10.46 -10.52
C GLY A 406 3.62 9.57 -9.57
N CYS A 407 3.94 8.28 -9.61
CA CYS A 407 3.47 7.28 -8.66
C CYS A 407 4.34 7.29 -7.39
N LYS A 408 3.72 7.38 -6.22
CA LYS A 408 4.41 7.40 -4.93
C LYS A 408 3.69 6.58 -3.88
N GLU A 409 4.46 6.02 -2.95
CA GLU A 409 3.93 5.57 -1.68
C GLU A 409 3.71 6.79 -0.76
N THR A 410 2.55 6.86 -0.13
CA THR A 410 2.15 7.93 0.79
C THR A 410 1.46 7.36 2.01
N ALA A 411 1.44 8.11 3.11
CA ALA A 411 0.62 7.76 4.26
C ALA A 411 -0.87 7.97 3.94
N LEU A 412 -1.71 7.00 4.30
CA LEU A 412 -3.17 7.08 4.19
C LEU A 412 -3.70 8.34 4.87
N SER A 413 -3.18 8.67 6.05
CA SER A 413 -3.56 9.85 6.85
C SER A 413 -3.21 11.18 6.20
N ALA A 414 -2.27 11.22 5.26
CA ALA A 414 -1.91 12.43 4.53
C ALA A 414 -2.84 12.72 3.34
N GLY A 415 -3.71 11.78 2.97
CA GLY A 415 -4.63 11.93 1.85
C GLY A 415 -6.01 12.47 2.27
N LYS A 416 -6.70 13.11 1.34
CA LYS A 416 -8.07 13.63 1.53
C LYS A 416 -9.15 12.57 1.31
N TRP A 417 -8.82 11.31 1.55
CA TRP A 417 -9.66 10.16 1.24
C TRP A 417 -10.99 10.24 1.99
N THR A 418 -12.06 9.83 1.33
CA THR A 418 -13.43 9.86 1.90
C THR A 418 -14.00 8.46 2.08
N HIS A 419 -13.68 7.55 1.16
CA HIS A 419 -14.21 6.20 1.14
C HIS A 419 -13.14 5.19 0.71
N TRP A 420 -13.31 3.94 1.10
CA TRP A 420 -12.63 2.79 0.52
C TRP A 420 -13.66 1.91 -0.20
N TYR A 421 -13.20 1.12 -1.19
CA TYR A 421 -14.03 0.14 -1.88
C TYR A 421 -13.18 -0.97 -2.52
N MET A 422 -13.80 -2.14 -2.69
CA MET A 422 -13.21 -3.26 -3.42
C MET A 422 -13.43 -3.10 -4.94
N LEU A 423 -12.40 -3.39 -5.73
CA LEU A 423 -12.49 -3.38 -7.19
C LEU A 423 -13.18 -4.67 -7.68
N PRO A 424 -14.23 -4.60 -8.52
CA PRO A 424 -15.01 -5.80 -8.92
C PRO A 424 -14.26 -6.86 -9.74
N PHE A 425 -13.05 -6.55 -10.18
CA PHE A 425 -12.21 -7.40 -11.02
C PHE A 425 -10.96 -7.89 -10.28
N ILE A 426 -10.86 -7.63 -8.97
CA ILE A 426 -9.83 -8.15 -8.10
C ILE A 426 -10.47 -9.18 -7.17
N ASP A 427 -9.87 -10.35 -7.07
CA ASP A 427 -10.19 -11.35 -6.06
C ASP A 427 -9.53 -10.95 -4.73
N TYR A 428 -10.32 -10.81 -3.67
CA TYR A 428 -9.87 -10.49 -2.32
C TYR A 428 -9.84 -11.71 -1.38
N GLY A 429 -10.09 -12.91 -1.90
CA GLY A 429 -10.04 -14.16 -1.13
C GLY A 429 -11.19 -14.30 -0.13
N THR A 430 -11.03 -15.17 0.86
CA THR A 430 -12.03 -15.42 1.91
C THR A 430 -12.24 -14.23 2.85
N ASP A 431 -11.29 -13.28 2.86
CA ASP A 431 -11.39 -12.00 3.59
C ASP A 431 -12.39 -11.04 2.94
N ALA A 432 -12.95 -11.40 1.77
CA ALA A 432 -14.13 -10.75 1.21
C ALA A 432 -15.37 -10.88 2.12
N ASN A 433 -15.39 -11.85 3.05
CA ASN A 433 -16.43 -11.94 4.07
C ASN A 433 -16.04 -11.09 5.29
N THR A 434 -16.23 -9.78 5.16
CA THR A 434 -16.09 -8.86 6.29
C THR A 434 -17.20 -9.17 7.31
N ASP A 435 -16.90 -9.97 8.34
CA ASP A 435 -17.73 -10.08 9.56
C ASP A 435 -17.63 -8.80 10.44
N THR A 436 -17.17 -7.69 9.86
CA THR A 436 -17.56 -6.33 10.28
C THR A 436 -18.83 -6.00 9.50
N PRO A 437 -19.96 -5.70 10.19
CA PRO A 437 -21.28 -5.96 9.66
C PRO A 437 -21.44 -5.44 8.23
N ALA A 438 -21.82 -6.36 7.35
CA ALA A 438 -22.85 -6.07 6.37
C ALA A 438 -24.10 -5.59 7.15
N GLN A 439 -24.13 -4.32 7.54
CA GLN A 439 -25.34 -3.65 7.98
C GLN A 439 -25.70 -2.61 6.93
N GLY A 440 -26.42 -3.10 5.92
CA GLY A 440 -27.58 -2.34 5.52
C GLY A 440 -28.62 -2.38 6.64
N SER A 441 -29.04 -1.19 7.09
CA SER A 441 -30.31 -0.91 7.78
C SER A 441 -30.42 -1.17 9.29
N THR A 442 -30.19 -0.11 10.08
CA THR A 442 -31.22 0.38 11.01
C THR A 442 -31.41 1.89 10.80
N THR A 443 -32.64 2.34 11.03
CA THR A 443 -33.21 3.66 10.74
C THR A 443 -32.45 4.82 11.37
N GLU A 444 -31.51 5.34 10.61
CA GLU A 444 -31.02 6.73 10.66
C GLU A 444 -31.28 7.32 9.26
N PRO A 445 -31.66 8.61 9.12
CA PRO A 445 -32.00 9.17 7.82
C PRO A 445 -30.82 8.96 6.86
N ILE A 446 -31.08 8.31 5.72
CA ILE A 446 -30.04 7.94 4.75
C ILE A 446 -29.25 9.20 4.38
N LYS A 447 -28.01 9.28 4.86
CA LYS A 447 -27.16 10.46 4.68
C LYS A 447 -26.48 10.38 3.32
N TYR A 448 -27.15 10.90 2.31
CA TYR A 448 -26.61 10.95 0.97
C TYR A 448 -25.52 12.03 0.87
N THR A 449 -24.38 11.71 0.26
CA THR A 449 -23.29 12.66 -0.04
C THR A 449 -23.54 13.37 -1.37
N LEU A 450 -23.27 14.69 -1.46
CA LEU A 450 -23.47 15.48 -2.67
C LEU A 450 -22.69 14.91 -3.88
N GLY A 451 -23.41 14.60 -4.97
CA GLY A 451 -22.83 14.01 -6.19
C GLY A 451 -22.79 12.48 -6.20
N SER A 452 -23.22 11.82 -5.12
CA SER A 452 -23.27 10.35 -5.02
C SER A 452 -24.42 9.70 -5.80
N ARG A 453 -25.43 10.51 -6.19
CA ARG A 453 -26.61 10.14 -6.98
C ARG A 453 -27.10 11.35 -7.77
N LEU A 454 -27.94 11.10 -8.79
CA LEU A 454 -28.61 12.15 -9.56
C LEU A 454 -29.66 12.84 -8.68
N LEU A 455 -29.53 14.16 -8.48
CA LEU A 455 -30.56 14.96 -7.81
C LEU A 455 -31.45 15.63 -8.85
N LYS A 456 -32.76 15.56 -8.63
CA LYS A 456 -33.80 16.14 -9.49
C LYS A 456 -35.01 16.49 -8.63
N ARG A 457 -35.99 17.20 -9.20
CA ARG A 457 -37.22 17.55 -8.49
C ARG A 457 -37.82 16.35 -7.73
N GLY A 458 -38.11 16.55 -6.46
CA GLY A 458 -38.62 15.51 -5.55
C GLY A 458 -37.54 14.71 -4.81
N SER A 459 -36.24 14.90 -5.12
CA SER A 459 -35.15 14.34 -4.32
C SER A 459 -35.12 15.02 -2.94
N LYS A 460 -34.87 14.25 -1.89
CA LYS A 460 -34.74 14.76 -0.51
C LYS A 460 -33.52 14.16 0.19
N GLY A 461 -32.92 14.90 1.10
CA GLY A 461 -31.81 14.43 1.94
C GLY A 461 -30.68 15.45 2.11
N ASP A 462 -29.69 15.09 2.91
CA ASP A 462 -28.57 15.98 3.28
C ASP A 462 -27.69 16.38 2.08
N ASP A 463 -27.63 15.56 1.03
CA ASP A 463 -26.99 15.93 -0.24
C ASP A 463 -27.71 17.08 -0.93
N VAL A 464 -29.04 17.11 -0.86
CA VAL A 464 -29.84 18.22 -1.38
C VAL A 464 -29.62 19.47 -0.56
N ALA A 465 -29.61 19.37 0.78
CA ALA A 465 -29.31 20.49 1.67
C ALA A 465 -27.89 21.04 1.44
N HIS A 466 -26.92 20.16 1.17
CA HIS A 466 -25.55 20.54 0.86
C HIS A 466 -25.44 21.22 -0.51
N LEU A 467 -26.12 20.71 -1.54
CA LEU A 467 -26.22 21.40 -2.84
C LEU A 467 -26.81 22.80 -2.69
N GLN A 468 -27.92 22.91 -1.94
CA GLN A 468 -28.58 24.18 -1.66
C GLN A 468 -27.64 25.14 -0.92
N SER A 469 -26.91 24.66 0.08
CA SER A 469 -25.94 25.47 0.83
C SER A 469 -24.82 26.02 -0.07
N ILE A 470 -24.31 25.19 -0.99
CA ILE A 470 -23.29 25.62 -1.96
C ILE A 470 -23.86 26.65 -2.94
N LEU A 471 -25.03 26.38 -3.53
CA LEU A 471 -25.64 27.28 -4.49
C LEU A 471 -26.04 28.62 -3.85
N ALA A 472 -26.55 28.60 -2.62
CA ALA A 472 -26.79 29.81 -1.82
C ALA A 472 -25.49 30.55 -1.52
N GLY A 473 -24.42 29.83 -1.14
CA GLY A 473 -23.08 30.40 -0.93
C GLY A 473 -22.48 31.03 -2.19
N MET A 474 -22.86 30.54 -3.37
CA MET A 474 -22.51 31.11 -4.68
C MET A 474 -23.48 32.23 -5.12
N GLY A 475 -24.48 32.58 -4.31
CA GLY A 475 -25.41 33.68 -4.56
C GLY A 475 -26.62 33.34 -5.42
N TYR A 476 -26.91 32.07 -5.68
CA TYR A 476 -28.14 31.67 -6.40
C TYR A 476 -29.36 31.73 -5.47
N ASP A 477 -30.44 32.38 -5.93
CA ASP A 477 -31.71 32.46 -5.20
C ASP A 477 -32.41 31.08 -5.11
N LEU A 478 -32.55 30.58 -3.89
CA LEU A 478 -33.26 29.34 -3.56
C LEU A 478 -34.63 29.58 -2.91
N GLY A 479 -35.07 30.84 -2.79
CA GLY A 479 -36.28 31.24 -2.06
C GLY A 479 -36.09 31.24 -0.54
N THR A 480 -37.20 31.44 0.18
CA THR A 480 -37.26 31.56 1.64
C THR A 480 -37.94 30.33 2.25
N TYR A 481 -37.23 29.20 2.27
CA TYR A 481 -37.70 27.93 2.84
C TYR A 481 -36.61 27.36 3.76
N GLY A 482 -36.93 26.35 4.58
CA GLY A 482 -36.01 25.82 5.61
C GLY A 482 -36.10 26.58 6.94
N GLU A 483 -35.61 25.98 8.03
CA GLU A 483 -35.77 26.50 9.40
C GLU A 483 -35.16 27.90 9.61
N LYS A 484 -34.19 28.27 8.77
CA LYS A 484 -33.47 29.55 8.84
C LYS A 484 -33.91 30.56 7.77
N ASN A 485 -34.91 30.23 6.94
CA ASN A 485 -35.35 31.02 5.78
C ASN A 485 -34.23 31.31 4.76
N ASP A 486 -33.21 30.46 4.68
CA ASP A 486 -32.04 30.58 3.81
C ASP A 486 -32.18 29.80 2.49
N GLY A 487 -33.34 29.16 2.26
CA GLY A 487 -33.60 28.35 1.08
C GLY A 487 -32.99 26.94 1.14
N VAL A 488 -32.47 26.53 2.30
CA VAL A 488 -31.90 25.19 2.55
C VAL A 488 -32.88 24.38 3.39
N ASP A 489 -33.64 23.52 2.73
CA ASP A 489 -34.68 22.67 3.35
C ASP A 489 -34.47 21.17 3.09
N GLY A 490 -33.36 20.80 2.44
CA GLY A 490 -33.06 19.42 2.09
C GLY A 490 -34.03 18.82 1.07
N SER A 491 -34.85 19.63 0.41
CA SER A 491 -35.85 19.20 -0.58
C SER A 491 -35.59 19.85 -1.93
N TYR A 492 -35.42 19.03 -2.96
CA TYR A 492 -35.08 19.52 -4.31
C TYR A 492 -36.38 19.98 -4.97
N GLY A 493 -36.77 21.22 -4.67
CA GLY A 493 -37.99 21.86 -5.18
C GLY A 493 -37.76 22.70 -6.43
N GLU A 494 -38.77 23.49 -6.79
CA GLU A 494 -38.74 24.33 -7.99
C GLU A 494 -37.60 25.35 -7.99
N LYS A 495 -37.33 25.96 -6.84
CA LYS A 495 -36.29 26.98 -6.68
C LYS A 495 -34.89 26.36 -6.79
N THR A 496 -34.66 25.20 -6.17
CA THR A 496 -33.41 24.42 -6.31
C THR A 496 -33.17 24.01 -7.77
N GLU A 497 -34.20 23.53 -8.47
CA GLU A 497 -34.09 23.20 -9.90
C GLU A 497 -33.75 24.44 -10.75
N LYS A 498 -34.39 25.59 -10.49
CA LYS A 498 -34.09 26.85 -11.18
C LYS A 498 -32.66 27.32 -10.92
N ALA A 499 -32.16 27.20 -9.69
CA ALA A 499 -30.78 27.52 -9.35
C ALA A 499 -29.78 26.59 -10.06
N VAL A 500 -30.06 25.28 -10.12
CA VAL A 500 -29.23 24.32 -10.85
C VAL A 500 -29.24 24.60 -12.36
N LYS A 501 -30.38 24.94 -12.96
CA LYS A 501 -30.43 25.37 -14.37
C LYS A 501 -29.58 26.62 -14.62
N ARG A 502 -29.68 27.63 -13.74
CA ARG A 502 -28.86 28.85 -13.83
C ARG A 502 -27.37 28.53 -13.70
N PHE A 503 -26.99 27.66 -12.78
CA PHE A 503 -25.61 27.18 -12.65
C PHE A 503 -25.14 26.42 -13.89
N GLN A 504 -25.95 25.52 -14.45
CA GLN A 504 -25.63 24.79 -15.68
C GLN A 504 -25.44 25.74 -16.88
N SER A 505 -26.28 26.77 -17.01
CA SER A 505 -26.10 27.81 -18.03
C SER A 505 -24.81 28.59 -17.82
N PHE A 506 -24.49 28.97 -16.58
CA PHE A 506 -23.23 29.62 -16.21
C PHE A 506 -22.02 28.76 -16.58
N ALA A 507 -22.06 27.47 -16.25
CA ALA A 507 -21.00 26.51 -16.54
C ALA A 507 -20.94 26.05 -18.01
N GLN A 508 -21.78 26.60 -18.89
CA GLN A 508 -21.87 26.25 -20.32
C GLN A 508 -22.04 24.75 -20.57
N ILE A 509 -22.81 24.08 -19.72
CA ILE A 509 -23.17 22.66 -19.84
C ILE A 509 -24.66 22.51 -20.16
N GLU A 510 -25.09 21.29 -20.48
CA GLU A 510 -26.50 20.98 -20.74
C GLU A 510 -27.41 21.43 -19.58
N VAL A 511 -28.46 22.19 -19.91
CA VAL A 511 -29.36 22.86 -18.95
C VAL A 511 -30.62 22.03 -18.75
N ASP A 512 -30.50 20.92 -18.03
CA ASP A 512 -31.61 19.99 -17.77
C ASP A 512 -32.23 20.14 -16.36
N GLY A 513 -31.62 20.97 -15.50
CA GLY A 513 -32.02 21.21 -14.12
C GLY A 513 -31.81 20.05 -13.16
N LYS A 514 -31.07 19.03 -13.58
CA LYS A 514 -30.73 17.87 -12.76
C LYS A 514 -29.28 18.00 -12.32
N TYR A 515 -29.03 17.79 -11.04
CA TYR A 515 -27.68 17.72 -10.51
C TYR A 515 -27.11 16.33 -10.74
N GLY A 516 -26.62 16.11 -11.96
CA GLY A 516 -25.93 14.89 -12.40
C GLY A 516 -24.41 15.04 -12.36
N SER A 517 -23.70 14.04 -12.87
CA SER A 517 -22.23 13.99 -12.86
C SER A 517 -21.57 15.16 -13.58
N ILE A 518 -22.15 15.64 -14.68
CA ILE A 518 -21.64 16.79 -15.46
C ILE A 518 -21.78 18.08 -14.64
N THR A 519 -22.94 18.31 -14.04
CA THR A 519 -23.22 19.47 -13.19
C THR A 519 -22.42 19.45 -11.89
N HIS A 520 -22.25 18.27 -11.29
CA HIS A 520 -21.40 18.09 -10.11
C HIS A 520 -19.94 18.42 -10.41
N LYS A 521 -19.39 17.90 -11.53
CA LYS A 521 -18.03 18.20 -11.96
C LYS A 521 -17.81 19.69 -12.20
N ALA A 522 -18.77 20.36 -12.85
CA ALA A 522 -18.72 21.80 -13.04
C ALA A 522 -18.76 22.54 -11.69
N LEU A 523 -19.65 22.16 -10.77
CA LEU A 523 -19.79 22.83 -9.47
C LEU A 523 -18.53 22.68 -8.62
N MET A 524 -17.94 21.49 -8.60
CA MET A 524 -16.70 21.24 -7.88
C MET A 524 -15.51 21.98 -8.50
N GLY A 525 -15.46 22.15 -9.83
CA GLY A 525 -14.44 22.96 -10.49
C GLY A 525 -14.49 24.41 -10.03
N VAL A 526 -15.70 24.99 -9.98
CA VAL A 526 -15.89 26.37 -9.50
C VAL A 526 -15.53 26.51 -8.01
N LEU A 527 -15.86 25.51 -7.17
CA LEU A 527 -15.47 25.51 -5.76
C LEU A 527 -13.96 25.34 -5.56
N ASP A 528 -13.29 24.53 -6.37
CA ASP A 528 -11.84 24.33 -6.33
C ASP A 528 -11.11 25.64 -6.66
N ASP A 529 -11.61 26.41 -7.63
CA ASP A 529 -11.09 27.73 -7.97
C ASP A 529 -11.36 28.78 -6.86
N ILE A 530 -12.48 28.66 -6.14
CA ILE A 530 -12.78 29.50 -4.96
C ILE A 530 -11.84 29.16 -3.77
N THR A 531 -11.47 27.88 -3.59
CA THR A 531 -10.64 27.43 -2.45
C THR A 531 -9.13 27.58 -2.65
N LYS A 532 -8.62 27.64 -3.88
CA LYS A 532 -7.19 27.86 -4.17
C LYS A 532 -6.70 29.28 -3.94
N GLY A 533 -7.61 30.23 -3.72
CA GLY A 533 -7.28 31.62 -3.50
C GLY A 533 -6.75 31.97 -2.10
N GLU A 534 -6.56 31.02 -1.18
CA GLU A 534 -6.15 31.34 0.20
C GLU A 534 -4.63 31.43 0.45
N ASN A 535 -3.78 31.11 -0.52
CA ASN A 535 -2.35 31.38 -0.45
C ASN A 535 -1.92 32.09 -1.73
N ASP A 536 -1.62 33.39 -1.61
CA ASP A 536 -0.40 34.02 -2.11
C ASP A 536 -0.59 35.54 -2.06
N GLY A 537 0.28 36.20 -1.29
CA GLY A 537 0.36 37.64 -1.17
C GLY A 537 1.23 38.24 -2.28
N ALA A 538 0.71 39.36 -2.80
CA ALA A 538 1.34 40.50 -3.46
C ALA A 538 2.66 40.33 -4.22
N ASP A 539 2.63 40.65 -5.52
CA ASP A 539 3.36 41.81 -6.04
C ASP A 539 2.64 42.37 -7.26
N ASP A 540 2.49 43.71 -7.28
CA ASP A 540 1.91 44.57 -8.30
C ASP A 540 2.88 44.78 -9.48
N ASP A 541 2.37 44.78 -10.71
CA ASP A 541 2.65 45.86 -11.67
C ASP A 541 1.54 45.94 -12.72
N ASP A 542 1.15 47.18 -13.00
CA ASP A 542 -0.14 47.64 -13.48
C ASP A 542 -0.09 48.01 -14.96
N THR A 543 -0.96 47.38 -15.76
CA THR A 543 -1.57 48.04 -16.92
C THR A 543 -2.94 47.38 -17.18
N PRO A 544 -4.07 48.12 -17.18
CA PRO A 544 -5.38 47.49 -17.31
C PRO A 544 -5.59 47.00 -18.73
N VAL A 545 -5.48 45.69 -18.94
CA VAL A 545 -6.03 45.04 -20.13
C VAL A 545 -7.55 45.11 -19.99
N ILE A 546 -8.21 45.95 -20.80
CA ILE A 546 -9.68 45.96 -20.87
C ILE A 546 -10.13 44.56 -21.29
N PRO A 547 -10.91 43.85 -20.46
CA PRO A 547 -11.35 42.49 -20.77
C PRO A 547 -12.20 42.49 -22.04
N ALA A 548 -11.95 41.57 -22.97
CA ALA A 548 -12.82 41.38 -24.13
C ALA A 548 -14.19 40.85 -23.65
N GLY A 549 -15.20 41.72 -23.62
CA GLY A 549 -16.57 41.43 -23.18
C GLY A 549 -17.13 42.41 -22.13
N LYS A 550 -18.31 42.08 -21.57
CA LYS A 550 -18.90 42.88 -20.49
C LYS A 550 -17.92 43.05 -19.32
N HIS A 551 -17.88 44.23 -18.75
CA HIS A 551 -17.02 44.57 -17.62
C HIS A 551 -17.71 45.54 -16.67
N VAL A 552 -17.25 45.59 -15.43
CA VAL A 552 -17.79 46.44 -14.37
C VAL A 552 -16.73 47.47 -14.01
N VAL A 553 -17.11 48.74 -14.04
CA VAL A 553 -16.25 49.87 -13.69
C VAL A 553 -16.67 50.44 -12.35
N ALA A 554 -15.75 50.55 -11.41
CA ALA A 554 -16.01 51.18 -10.12
C ALA A 554 -16.20 52.70 -10.27
N THR A 555 -17.25 53.26 -9.67
CA THR A 555 -17.58 54.70 -9.75
C THR A 555 -17.30 55.46 -8.46
N GLY A 556 -17.04 54.76 -7.35
CA GLY A 556 -16.71 55.34 -6.04
C GLY A 556 -15.24 55.16 -5.66
N ASP A 557 -14.71 56.06 -4.83
CA ASP A 557 -13.26 56.16 -4.53
C ASP A 557 -12.73 55.06 -3.59
N SER A 558 -13.60 54.26 -2.96
CA SER A 558 -13.19 53.07 -2.19
C SER A 558 -14.39 52.12 -2.00
N VAL A 559 -14.57 51.21 -2.95
CA VAL A 559 -15.70 50.27 -2.97
C VAL A 559 -15.25 48.90 -2.49
N ASN A 560 -15.93 48.36 -1.49
CA ASN A 560 -15.62 47.02 -0.99
C ASN A 560 -16.12 45.95 -1.98
N VAL A 561 -15.22 45.06 -2.36
CA VAL A 561 -15.56 43.79 -3.01
C VAL A 561 -15.65 42.72 -1.94
N ARG A 562 -16.77 41.99 -1.89
CA ARG A 562 -17.14 41.09 -0.79
C ARG A 562 -17.30 39.65 -1.25
N SER A 563 -17.28 38.71 -0.31
CA SER A 563 -17.49 37.29 -0.58
C SER A 563 -18.94 36.92 -0.93
N GLY A 564 -19.87 37.87 -0.89
CA GLY A 564 -21.28 37.68 -1.22
C GLY A 564 -22.02 39.01 -1.45
N PRO A 565 -23.20 39.00 -2.09
CA PRO A 565 -23.94 40.19 -2.55
C PRO A 565 -24.72 40.91 -1.44
N ALA A 566 -24.06 41.16 -0.29
CA ALA A 566 -24.59 42.00 0.77
C ALA A 566 -23.46 42.60 1.62
N THR A 567 -23.76 43.67 2.36
CA THR A 567 -22.79 44.36 3.22
C THR A 567 -22.33 43.53 4.42
N THR A 568 -23.05 42.47 4.78
CA THR A 568 -22.72 41.55 5.88
C THR A 568 -21.62 40.55 5.52
N TYR A 569 -21.34 40.33 4.23
CA TYR A 569 -20.30 39.41 3.79
C TYR A 569 -18.89 39.99 3.96
N LYS A 570 -17.91 39.10 4.17
CA LYS A 570 -16.50 39.45 4.39
C LYS A 570 -15.96 40.29 3.23
N VAL A 571 -15.24 41.36 3.54
CA VAL A 571 -14.51 42.16 2.53
C VAL A 571 -13.33 41.33 2.05
N LEU A 572 -13.27 41.09 0.74
CA LEU A 572 -12.16 40.39 0.08
C LEU A 572 -11.07 41.38 -0.31
N THR A 573 -11.46 42.52 -0.89
CA THR A 573 -10.56 43.61 -1.27
C THR A 573 -11.35 44.91 -1.45
N ARG A 574 -10.67 46.01 -1.80
CA ARG A 574 -11.28 47.29 -2.19
C ARG A 574 -10.77 47.71 -3.56
N VAL A 575 -11.65 48.35 -4.31
CA VAL A 575 -11.35 48.95 -5.62
C VAL A 575 -11.67 50.43 -5.57
N ASN A 576 -10.95 51.21 -6.36
CA ASN A 576 -11.08 52.64 -6.45
C ASN A 576 -11.83 53.03 -7.72
N LYS A 577 -12.19 54.31 -7.80
CA LYS A 577 -12.93 54.85 -8.94
C LYS A 577 -12.10 54.70 -10.22
N GLY A 578 -12.69 54.11 -11.24
CA GLY A 578 -12.06 53.83 -12.52
C GLY A 578 -11.57 52.40 -12.70
N ASP A 579 -11.45 51.63 -11.62
CA ASP A 579 -11.00 50.23 -11.69
C ASP A 579 -11.99 49.40 -12.53
N ILE A 580 -11.43 48.62 -13.47
CA ILE A 580 -12.18 47.80 -14.41
C ILE A 580 -12.03 46.34 -14.01
N MET A 581 -13.15 45.65 -13.83
CA MET A 581 -13.18 44.24 -13.49
C MET A 581 -13.99 43.46 -14.53
N PRO A 582 -13.57 42.25 -14.94
CA PRO A 582 -14.39 41.38 -15.78
C PRO A 582 -15.76 41.13 -15.17
N TYR A 583 -16.82 41.29 -15.97
CA TYR A 583 -18.20 41.03 -15.54
C TYR A 583 -18.47 39.54 -15.53
N VAL A 584 -19.04 39.05 -14.43
CA VAL A 584 -19.43 37.62 -14.30
C VAL A 584 -20.93 37.47 -14.30
N ALA A 585 -21.64 38.18 -13.41
CA ALA A 585 -23.10 38.10 -13.30
C ALA A 585 -23.67 39.30 -12.53
N THR A 586 -25.00 39.47 -12.56
CA THR A 586 -25.72 40.44 -11.72
C THR A 586 -26.75 39.72 -10.87
N ALA A 587 -26.71 39.95 -9.56
CA ALA A 587 -27.79 39.61 -8.64
C ALA A 587 -28.80 40.77 -8.64
N GLU A 588 -29.63 40.86 -9.68
CA GLU A 588 -30.53 42.00 -9.92
C GLU A 588 -31.45 42.29 -8.73
N ALA A 589 -31.97 41.25 -8.07
CA ALA A 589 -32.83 41.39 -6.90
C ALA A 589 -32.13 41.97 -5.66
N LEU A 590 -30.79 41.93 -5.62
CA LEU A 590 -29.97 42.41 -4.50
C LEU A 590 -29.22 43.70 -4.85
N GLY A 591 -29.11 44.05 -6.14
CA GLY A 591 -28.37 45.22 -6.61
C GLY A 591 -26.84 45.06 -6.50
N TRP A 592 -26.32 43.86 -6.76
CA TRP A 592 -24.87 43.58 -6.74
C TRP A 592 -24.42 42.89 -8.02
N HIS A 593 -23.19 43.17 -8.45
CA HIS A 593 -22.53 42.50 -9.56
C HIS A 593 -21.44 41.56 -9.04
N ALA A 594 -21.38 40.35 -9.60
CA ALA A 594 -20.26 39.46 -9.46
C ALA A 594 -19.20 39.85 -10.49
N VAL A 595 -17.97 39.99 -10.02
CA VAL A 595 -16.81 40.45 -10.79
C VAL A 595 -15.61 39.57 -10.51
N GLU A 596 -14.74 39.40 -11.49
CA GLU A 596 -13.44 38.76 -11.27
C GLU A 596 -12.44 39.79 -10.74
N ILE A 597 -11.75 39.47 -9.64
CA ILE A 597 -10.70 40.30 -9.07
C ILE A 597 -9.60 39.45 -8.45
N ASN A 598 -8.34 39.71 -8.82
CA ASN A 598 -7.17 38.96 -8.36
C ASN A 598 -7.33 37.43 -8.53
N GLY A 599 -7.89 36.99 -9.66
CA GLY A 599 -8.11 35.58 -9.98
C GLY A 599 -9.21 34.89 -9.13
N LYS A 600 -10.09 35.66 -8.48
CA LYS A 600 -11.22 35.18 -7.65
C LYS A 600 -12.52 35.86 -8.07
N ILE A 601 -13.66 35.28 -7.71
CA ILE A 601 -14.96 35.94 -7.85
C ILE A 601 -15.32 36.70 -6.56
N GLY A 602 -15.58 37.99 -6.69
CA GLY A 602 -16.08 38.85 -5.63
C GLY A 602 -17.37 39.56 -6.04
N TRP A 603 -18.10 40.08 -5.05
CA TRP A 603 -19.35 40.80 -5.25
C TRP A 603 -19.18 42.27 -4.91
N ILE A 604 -19.53 43.14 -5.85
CA ILE A 604 -19.44 44.59 -5.72
C ILE A 604 -20.83 45.22 -5.88
N SER A 605 -21.12 46.25 -5.08
CA SER A 605 -22.46 46.85 -5.05
C SER A 605 -22.71 47.64 -6.34
N GLY A 606 -23.81 47.33 -7.01
CA GLY A 606 -24.28 48.03 -8.21
C GLY A 606 -24.55 49.52 -8.00
N LYS A 607 -24.70 49.96 -6.75
CA LYS A 607 -24.82 51.38 -6.39
C LYS A 607 -23.54 52.18 -6.66
N TYR A 608 -22.36 51.54 -6.65
CA TYR A 608 -21.06 52.18 -6.78
C TYR A 608 -20.26 51.67 -7.97
N THR A 609 -20.96 51.13 -8.98
CA THR A 609 -20.35 50.57 -10.18
C THR A 609 -21.25 50.75 -11.38
N GLU A 610 -20.67 50.78 -12.58
CA GLU A 610 -21.39 50.70 -13.85
C GLU A 610 -20.99 49.44 -14.61
N VAL A 611 -21.97 48.72 -15.17
CA VAL A 611 -21.70 47.64 -16.13
C VAL A 611 -21.60 48.25 -17.52
N LYS A 612 -20.50 47.98 -18.22
CA LYS A 612 -20.24 48.42 -19.59
C LYS A 612 -20.01 47.21 -20.50
N GLU A 613 -20.34 47.37 -21.77
CA GLU A 613 -20.02 46.39 -22.82
C GLU A 613 -18.67 46.79 -23.44
N GLY A 614 -17.80 45.81 -23.64
CA GLY A 614 -16.46 45.97 -24.21
C GLY A 614 -16.38 45.50 -25.65
#